data_AF-A0A2J6HCT8-F1
#
_entry.id   AF-A0A2J6HCT8-F1
#
_cell.length_a   1.000
_cell.length_b   1.000
_cell.length_c   1.000
_cell.angle_alpha   90.00
_cell.angle_beta   90.00
_cell.angle_gamma   90.00
#
_symmetry.space_group_name_H-M   'P 1'
#
loop_
_entity.id
_entity.type
_entity.pdbx_description
1 polymer ?
#
loop_
_entity_poly.entity_id
_entity_poly.type
_entity_poly.pdbx_seq_one_letter_code
_entity_poly.pdbx_strand_id
1 'polypeptide(L)'
;KKGTELNYILDVAAESFAEKNVADVFASAKSVFVNAVMGFTPHFNEGTIALDELIDQNRSASKLYGGGDTMQELKRLLPGLYIMAIDNPMYYIFTGGGAVLKAIENGTAMGLEPINALVKKSEQDN
;
A
#
# COMPACT_ATOMS: atom_id res chain seq x y z
N LYS A 1 -27.25 -22.15 -1.80
CA LYS A 1 -28.01 -22.23 -3.09
C LYS A 1 -27.08 -22.84 -4.14
N LYS A 2 -27.57 -23.44 -5.22
CA LYS A 2 -26.67 -23.76 -6.36
C LYS A 2 -25.98 -22.46 -6.78
N GLY A 3 -24.64 -22.44 -6.82
CA GLY A 3 -23.83 -21.24 -7.12
C GLY A 3 -23.35 -20.42 -5.91
N THR A 4 -23.49 -20.92 -4.67
CA THR A 4 -22.90 -20.25 -3.47
C THR A 4 -21.59 -20.88 -2.99
N GLU A 5 -21.08 -21.91 -3.66
CA GLU A 5 -19.74 -22.43 -3.41
C GLU A 5 -18.78 -21.79 -4.42
N LEU A 6 -17.90 -20.94 -3.91
CA LEU A 6 -16.82 -20.35 -4.68
C LEU A 6 -15.59 -21.26 -4.51
N ASN A 7 -14.99 -21.71 -5.61
CA ASN A 7 -13.77 -22.52 -5.55
C ASN A 7 -12.60 -21.70 -5.01
N TYR A 8 -12.37 -20.53 -5.61
CA TYR A 8 -11.33 -19.58 -5.22
C TYR A 8 -11.84 -18.16 -5.44
N ILE A 9 -11.49 -17.25 -4.53
CA ILE A 9 -11.63 -15.81 -4.72
C ILE A 9 -10.25 -15.30 -5.10
N LEU A 10 -10.12 -14.76 -6.31
CA LEU A 10 -8.82 -14.44 -6.92
C LEU A 10 -8.58 -12.94 -7.10
N ASP A 11 -9.61 -12.11 -6.93
CA ASP A 11 -9.52 -10.65 -6.96
C ASP A 11 -10.71 -10.03 -6.22
N VAL A 12 -10.59 -8.74 -5.94
CA VAL A 12 -11.73 -7.88 -5.65
C VAL A 12 -12.25 -7.31 -6.97
N ALA A 13 -13.57 -7.35 -7.18
CA ALA A 13 -14.17 -6.76 -8.37
C ALA A 13 -14.03 -5.24 -8.34
N ALA A 14 -13.76 -4.61 -9.48
CA ALA A 14 -13.59 -3.15 -9.56
C ALA A 14 -14.84 -2.41 -9.05
N GLU A 15 -16.04 -2.95 -9.27
CA GLU A 15 -17.30 -2.36 -8.83
C GLU A 15 -17.45 -2.36 -7.30
N SER A 16 -16.72 -3.20 -6.57
CA SER A 16 -16.71 -3.17 -5.10
C SER A 16 -16.18 -1.84 -4.56
N PHE A 17 -15.34 -1.12 -5.33
CA PHE A 17 -14.86 0.21 -4.96
C PHE A 17 -15.86 1.34 -5.24
N ALA A 18 -16.91 1.07 -6.02
CA ALA A 18 -17.99 2.01 -6.28
C ALA A 18 -19.07 1.98 -5.17
N GLU A 19 -18.99 1.04 -4.22
CA GLU A 19 -19.87 1.05 -3.05
C GLU A 19 -19.69 2.36 -2.27
N LYS A 20 -20.81 3.05 -1.99
CA LYS A 20 -20.80 4.42 -1.45
C LYS A 20 -19.96 4.55 -0.18
N ASN A 21 -20.09 3.62 0.75
CA ASN A 21 -19.32 3.60 1.99
C ASN A 21 -17.82 3.47 1.74
N VAL A 22 -17.41 2.66 0.75
CA VAL A 22 -15.99 2.49 0.39
C VAL A 22 -15.48 3.78 -0.23
N ALA A 23 -16.16 4.31 -1.24
CA ALA A 23 -15.79 5.55 -1.90
C ALA A 23 -15.70 6.75 -0.93
N ASP A 24 -16.66 6.88 -0.01
CA ASP A 24 -16.67 7.96 0.99
C ASP A 24 -15.49 7.87 1.96
N VAL A 25 -15.06 6.65 2.35
CA VAL A 25 -13.89 6.45 3.21
C VAL A 25 -12.62 6.92 2.50
N PHE A 26 -12.41 6.52 1.25
CA PHE A 26 -11.24 6.95 0.47
C PHE A 26 -11.27 8.45 0.19
N ALA A 27 -12.43 9.04 -0.12
CA ALA A 27 -12.56 10.47 -0.40
C ALA A 27 -12.34 11.37 0.83
N SER A 28 -12.73 10.91 2.02
CA SER A 28 -12.61 11.68 3.27
C SER A 28 -11.28 11.49 3.99
N ALA A 29 -10.53 10.43 3.68
CA ALA A 29 -9.23 10.14 4.28
C ALA A 29 -8.25 11.31 4.12
N LYS A 30 -7.45 11.57 5.17
CA LYS A 30 -6.35 12.55 5.12
C LYS A 30 -5.00 11.90 4.83
N SER A 31 -4.88 10.62 5.14
CA SER A 31 -3.72 9.80 4.82
C SER A 31 -4.18 8.40 4.46
N VAL A 32 -3.55 7.81 3.45
CA VAL A 32 -3.77 6.43 3.04
C VAL A 32 -2.42 5.72 3.03
N PHE A 33 -2.28 4.66 3.81
CA PHE A 33 -1.14 3.76 3.73
C PHE A 33 -1.53 2.51 2.96
N VAL A 34 -0.75 2.18 1.93
CA VAL A 34 -1.04 1.10 0.98
C VAL A 34 0.11 0.10 1.02
N ASN A 35 -0.18 -1.13 1.39
CA ASN A 35 0.73 -2.26 1.28
C ASN A 35 -0.06 -3.51 0.87
N ALA A 36 -0.59 -3.48 -0.35
CA ALA A 36 -1.54 -4.47 -0.83
C ALA A 36 -1.52 -4.59 -2.36
N VAL A 37 -1.78 -5.80 -2.82
CA VAL A 37 -2.39 -6.09 -4.12
C VAL A 37 -3.72 -6.78 -3.84
N MET A 38 -4.74 -6.57 -4.66
CA MET A 38 -6.11 -7.02 -4.37
C MET A 38 -6.43 -8.40 -4.92
N GLY A 39 -5.61 -8.89 -5.84
CA GLY A 39 -5.79 -10.17 -6.50
C GLY A 39 -4.53 -10.99 -6.63
N PHE A 40 -4.68 -12.17 -7.22
CA PHE A 40 -3.57 -13.06 -7.54
C PHE A 40 -2.81 -12.56 -8.77
N THR A 41 -1.91 -11.61 -8.53
CA THR A 41 -1.11 -10.95 -9.56
C THR A 41 -0.09 -11.91 -10.19
N PRO A 42 0.21 -11.78 -11.49
CA PRO A 42 -0.25 -10.71 -12.40
C PRO A 42 -1.58 -11.00 -13.09
N HIS A 43 -2.18 -12.19 -12.90
CA HIS A 43 -3.32 -12.68 -13.67
C HIS A 43 -4.65 -12.03 -13.30
N PHE A 44 -4.79 -11.63 -12.03
CA PHE A 44 -5.99 -11.01 -11.49
C PHE A 44 -5.58 -9.70 -10.81
N ASN A 45 -5.83 -8.58 -11.47
CA ASN A 45 -5.30 -7.28 -11.10
C ASN A 45 -6.30 -6.13 -11.28
N GLU A 46 -7.55 -6.43 -11.61
CA GLU A 46 -8.60 -5.42 -11.81
C GLU A 46 -8.88 -4.69 -10.51
N GLY A 47 -8.92 -5.43 -9.39
CA GLY A 47 -9.10 -4.84 -8.07
C GLY A 47 -7.93 -3.96 -7.66
N THR A 48 -6.70 -4.33 -8.02
CA THR A 48 -5.50 -3.51 -7.73
C THR A 48 -5.53 -2.20 -8.51
N ILE A 49 -5.90 -2.25 -9.80
CA ILE A 49 -6.08 -1.04 -10.63
C ILE A 49 -7.13 -0.12 -10.00
N ALA A 50 -8.31 -0.67 -9.70
CA ALA A 50 -9.43 0.11 -9.15
C ALA A 50 -9.10 0.73 -7.79
N LEU A 51 -8.37 0.00 -6.92
CA LEU A 51 -7.88 0.53 -5.65
C LEU A 51 -6.98 1.75 -5.86
N ASP A 52 -5.94 1.60 -6.70
CA ASP A 52 -4.95 2.65 -6.90
C ASP A 52 -5.55 3.90 -7.56
N GLU A 53 -6.44 3.73 -8.52
CA GLU A 53 -7.18 4.83 -9.14
C GLU A 53 -8.10 5.54 -8.14
N LEU A 54 -8.81 4.80 -7.27
CA LEU A 54 -9.66 5.39 -6.23
C LEU A 54 -8.83 6.21 -5.22
N ILE A 55 -7.67 5.69 -4.82
CA ILE A 55 -6.74 6.41 -3.93
C ILE A 55 -6.25 7.70 -4.60
N ASP A 56 -5.91 7.64 -5.89
CA ASP A 56 -5.41 8.79 -6.66
C ASP A 56 -6.46 9.92 -6.79
N GLN A 57 -7.75 9.58 -6.84
CA GLN A 57 -8.84 10.56 -6.91
C GLN A 57 -8.87 11.51 -5.70
N ASN A 58 -8.48 11.05 -4.51
CA ASN A 58 -8.37 11.93 -3.34
C ASN A 58 -7.07 12.74 -3.40
N ARG A 59 -7.11 13.88 -4.10
CA ARG A 59 -5.95 14.79 -4.23
C ARG A 59 -5.49 15.43 -2.93
N SER A 60 -6.33 15.43 -1.88
CA SER A 60 -6.02 16.05 -0.59
C SER A 60 -5.30 15.14 0.40
N ALA A 61 -5.33 13.82 0.18
CA ALA A 61 -4.71 12.85 1.07
C ALA A 61 -3.22 12.65 0.79
N SER A 62 -2.44 12.47 1.85
CA SER A 62 -1.09 11.91 1.74
C SER A 62 -1.16 10.41 1.50
N LYS A 63 -0.41 9.90 0.52
CA LYS A 63 -0.48 8.51 0.07
C LYS A 63 0.87 7.86 0.25
N LEU A 64 0.90 6.81 1.05
CA LEU A 64 2.11 6.19 1.54
C LEU A 64 2.15 4.74 1.01
N TYR A 65 2.90 4.51 -0.04
CA TYR A 65 2.98 3.23 -0.74
C TYR A 65 4.15 2.39 -0.22
N GLY A 66 3.86 1.22 0.35
CA GLY A 66 4.82 0.25 0.84
C GLY A 66 4.61 -1.14 0.22
N GLY A 67 5.63 -1.98 0.33
CA GLY A 67 5.61 -3.35 -0.17
C GLY A 67 6.21 -3.48 -1.57
N GLY A 68 6.95 -4.58 -1.77
CA GLY A 68 7.58 -4.89 -3.06
C GLY A 68 6.54 -5.09 -4.15
N ASP A 69 5.52 -5.90 -3.89
CA ASP A 69 4.47 -6.23 -4.86
C ASP A 69 3.60 -5.02 -5.19
N THR A 70 3.18 -4.24 -4.19
CA THR A 70 2.42 -2.99 -4.39
C THR A 70 3.14 -2.05 -5.37
N MET A 71 4.43 -1.81 -5.16
CA MET A 71 5.21 -0.89 -6.00
C MET A 71 5.46 -1.47 -7.40
N GLN A 72 5.72 -2.77 -7.50
CA GLN A 72 5.92 -3.44 -8.79
C GLN A 72 4.65 -3.39 -9.63
N GLU A 73 3.50 -3.67 -9.02
CA GLU A 73 2.21 -3.66 -9.69
C GLU A 73 1.76 -2.24 -10.03
N LEU A 74 1.94 -1.25 -9.15
CA LEU A 74 1.66 0.16 -9.47
C LEU A 74 2.46 0.62 -10.70
N LYS A 75 3.75 0.29 -10.76
CA LYS A 75 4.62 0.62 -11.92
C LYS A 75 4.19 -0.12 -13.20
N ARG A 76 3.77 -1.38 -13.09
CA ARG A 76 3.41 -2.24 -14.21
C ARG A 76 2.03 -1.88 -14.79
N LEU A 77 1.05 -1.67 -13.92
CA LEU A 77 -0.35 -1.48 -14.25
C LEU A 77 -0.68 -0.01 -14.55
N LEU A 78 -0.11 0.90 -13.77
CA LEU A 78 -0.41 2.33 -13.83
C LEU A 78 0.89 3.16 -13.96
N PRO A 79 1.68 2.97 -15.03
CA PRO A 79 2.98 3.64 -15.18
C PRO A 79 2.87 5.17 -15.17
N GLY A 80 1.78 5.75 -15.69
CA GLY A 80 1.53 7.19 -15.66
C GLY A 80 1.32 7.71 -14.23
N LEU A 81 0.53 6.98 -13.43
CA LEU A 81 0.34 7.28 -12.02
C LEU A 81 1.65 7.16 -11.24
N TYR A 82 2.42 6.10 -11.48
CA TYR A 82 3.73 5.90 -10.86
C TYR A 82 4.71 7.05 -11.14
N ILE A 83 4.83 7.48 -12.40
CA ILE A 83 5.70 8.61 -12.77
C ILE A 83 5.25 9.89 -12.06
N MET A 84 3.94 10.17 -12.05
CA MET A 84 3.40 11.33 -11.34
C MET A 84 3.66 11.25 -9.83
N ALA A 85 3.54 10.06 -9.24
CA ALA A 85 3.71 9.86 -7.80
C ALA A 85 5.15 10.11 -7.33
N ILE A 86 6.15 9.84 -8.17
CA ILE A 86 7.56 10.08 -7.83
C ILE A 86 7.83 11.58 -7.60
N ASP A 87 7.20 12.46 -8.38
CA ASP A 87 7.44 13.90 -8.34
C ASP A 87 6.37 14.67 -7.53
N ASN A 88 5.41 13.96 -6.93
CA ASN A 88 4.30 14.58 -6.20
C ASN A 88 4.52 14.52 -4.67
N PRO A 89 4.56 15.65 -3.95
CA PRO A 89 4.80 15.68 -2.51
C PRO A 89 3.69 15.02 -1.67
N MET A 90 2.51 14.77 -2.27
CA MET A 90 1.43 14.02 -1.62
C MET A 90 1.64 12.51 -1.67
N TYR A 91 2.67 12.01 -2.35
CA TYR A 91 2.99 10.59 -2.45
C TYR A 91 4.35 10.32 -1.80
N TYR A 92 4.43 9.21 -1.09
CA TYR A 92 5.68 8.70 -0.54
C TYR A 92 5.77 7.21 -0.82
N ILE A 93 6.79 6.82 -1.59
CA ILE A 93 7.04 5.42 -1.94
C ILE A 93 8.17 4.89 -1.05
N PHE A 94 7.84 3.97 -0.16
CA PHE A 94 8.80 3.32 0.71
C PHE A 94 9.67 2.34 -0.06
N THR A 95 10.98 2.40 0.19
CA THR A 95 11.97 1.43 -0.34
C THR A 95 12.52 0.49 0.74
N GLY A 96 12.11 0.68 2.01
CA GLY A 96 12.58 -0.13 3.14
C GLY A 96 11.94 -1.51 3.26
N GLY A 97 10.99 -1.86 2.38
CA GLY A 97 10.33 -3.17 2.36
C GLY A 97 9.76 -3.57 3.73
N GLY A 98 10.11 -4.78 4.19
CA GLY A 98 9.66 -5.32 5.48
C GLY A 98 10.10 -4.50 6.70
N ALA A 99 11.18 -3.71 6.62
CA ALA A 99 11.62 -2.89 7.75
C ALA A 99 10.60 -1.78 8.09
N VAL A 100 9.93 -1.21 7.08
CA VAL A 100 8.88 -0.20 7.28
C VAL A 100 7.66 -0.84 7.94
N LEU A 101 7.25 -2.01 7.45
CA LEU A 101 6.13 -2.75 8.05
C LEU A 101 6.44 -3.13 9.50
N LYS A 102 7.68 -3.57 9.78
CA LYS A 102 8.09 -3.92 11.14
C LYS A 102 8.13 -2.71 12.07
N ALA A 103 8.58 -1.56 11.58
CA ALA A 103 8.54 -0.31 12.34
C ALA A 103 7.11 0.15 12.64
N ILE A 104 6.19 0.00 11.67
CA ILE A 104 4.76 0.29 11.85
C ILE A 104 4.13 -0.69 12.86
N GLU A 105 4.38 -1.99 12.72
CA GLU A 105 3.92 -3.04 13.64
C GLU A 105 4.39 -2.77 15.08
N ASN A 106 5.65 -2.40 15.25
CA ASN A 106 6.24 -2.10 16.55
C ASN A 106 5.85 -0.71 17.08
N GLY A 107 5.28 0.17 16.25
CA GLY A 107 5.06 1.59 16.56
C GLY A 107 6.34 2.41 16.75
N THR A 108 7.52 1.85 16.41
CA THR A 108 8.82 2.50 16.55
C THR A 108 9.90 1.83 15.70
N ALA A 109 10.85 2.63 15.21
CA ALA A 109 12.06 2.12 14.56
C ALA A 109 13.07 1.50 15.54
N MET A 110 12.96 1.82 16.84
CA MET A 110 13.85 1.27 17.88
C MET A 110 13.67 -0.24 18.05
N GLY A 111 12.52 -0.80 17.66
CA GLY A 111 12.30 -2.25 17.69
C GLY A 111 13.05 -3.02 16.58
N LEU A 112 13.73 -2.33 15.66
CA LEU A 112 14.47 -2.96 14.58
C LEU A 112 15.88 -3.38 15.05
N GLU A 113 16.27 -4.63 14.76
CA GLU A 113 17.58 -5.17 15.15
C GLU A 113 18.77 -4.30 14.71
N PRO A 114 18.82 -3.76 13.46
CA PRO A 114 19.92 -2.90 13.05
C PRO A 114 20.00 -1.61 13.88
N ILE A 115 18.86 -1.03 14.25
CA ILE A 115 18.81 0.20 15.05
C ILE A 115 19.27 -0.09 16.49
N ASN A 116 18.80 -1.18 17.08
CA ASN A 116 19.25 -1.63 18.40
C ASN A 116 20.76 -1.88 18.47
N ALA A 117 21.34 -2.47 17.42
CA ALA A 117 22.78 -2.69 17.35
C ALA A 117 23.58 -1.38 17.35
N LEU A 118 23.07 -0.35 16.65
CA LEU A 118 23.70 0.97 16.60
C LEU A 118 23.63 1.70 17.95
N VAL A 119 22.48 1.64 18.62
CA VAL A 119 22.27 2.28 19.94
C VAL A 119 23.19 1.67 21.00
N LYS A 120 23.24 0.33 21.08
CA LYS A 120 24.12 -0.37 22.03
C LYS A 120 25.59 -0.03 21.80
N LYS A 121 26.01 0.13 20.54
CA LYS A 121 27.37 0.54 20.21
C LYS A 121 27.66 1.96 20.72
N SER A 122 26.75 2.90 20.50
CA SER A 122 26.91 4.28 21.00
C SER A 122 26.95 4.41 22.52
N GLU A 123 26.31 3.48 23.24
CA GLU A 123 26.34 3.41 24.71
C GLU A 123 27.64 2.81 25.26
N GLN A 124 28.34 1.98 24.47
CA GLN A 124 29.64 1.40 24.83
C GLN A 124 30.83 2.33 24.51
N ASP A 125 30.64 3.26 23.56
CA ASP A 125 31.66 4.24 23.15
C ASP A 125 31.65 5.53 24.00
N ASN A 126 30.75 5.64 24.99
CA ASN A 126 30.66 6.74 25.98
C ASN A 126 31.02 6.27 27.39
#